data_AF-A0A940TTJ5-F1
#
_entry.id   AF-A0A940TTJ5-F1
#
_cell.length_a   1.000
_cell.length_b   1.000
_cell.length_c   1.000
_cell.angle_alpha   90.00
_cell.angle_beta   90.00
_cell.angle_gamma   90.00
#
_symmetry.space_group_name_H-M   'P 1'
#
loop_
_entity.id
_entity.type
_entity.pdbx_description
1 polymer ?
#
loop_
_entity_poly.entity_id
_entity_poly.type
_entity_poly.pdbx_seq_one_letter_code
_entity_poly.pdbx_strand_id
1 'polypeptide(L)'
;ATAMIGWGDILSGEQIQQLVTFIRKLRSDEVLTPTATPSAIATPVETSAPAALSFDRDILPVLAARCNMCHGASGGWDGTSYEKAMSTGENAPVIIPGDIDNSLLAQKLLGTQTLGALMPPAGKLPDAEIQIILNWIKEGAKQ
;
A
#
# COMPACT_ATOMS: atom_id res chain seq x y z
N ALA A 1 28.69 -7.17 33.46
CA ALA A 1 27.33 -7.21 32.90
C ALA A 1 27.06 -5.86 32.26
N THR A 2 27.05 -5.79 30.94
CA THR A 2 26.85 -4.54 30.20
C THR A 2 25.34 -4.34 30.02
N ALA A 3 24.78 -3.32 30.67
CA ALA A 3 23.40 -2.91 30.45
C ALA A 3 23.28 -2.37 29.01
N MET A 4 22.53 -3.06 28.16
CA MET A 4 22.16 -2.54 26.85
C MET A 4 20.93 -1.62 27.01
N ILE A 5 21.00 -0.50 26.31
CA ILE A 5 20.10 0.65 26.33
C ILE A 5 18.64 0.21 26.22
N GLY A 6 17.84 0.63 27.19
CA GLY A 6 16.40 0.41 27.23
C GLY A 6 15.72 1.08 26.04
N TRP A 7 14.93 0.29 25.33
CA TRP A 7 13.96 0.78 24.36
C TRP A 7 12.99 1.71 25.11
N GLY A 8 12.78 2.91 24.57
CA GLY A 8 11.94 3.93 25.18
C GLY A 8 10.52 3.44 25.45
N ASP A 9 9.83 4.11 26.38
CA ASP A 9 8.46 3.78 26.76
C ASP A 9 7.51 3.75 25.55
N ILE A 10 6.54 2.84 25.58
CA ILE A 10 5.46 2.77 24.59
C ILE A 10 4.72 4.11 24.59
N LEU A 11 4.55 4.70 23.40
CA LEU A 11 3.83 5.95 23.25
C LEU A 11 2.40 5.83 23.80
N SER A 12 2.00 6.81 24.61
CA SER A 12 0.63 6.96 25.05
C SER A 12 -0.30 7.25 23.87
N GLY A 13 -1.61 7.00 24.04
CA GLY A 13 -2.60 7.30 23.01
C GLY A 13 -2.56 8.77 22.54
N GLU A 14 -2.24 9.71 23.44
CA GLU A 14 -2.07 11.12 23.09
C GLU A 14 -0.81 11.37 22.25
N GLN A 15 0.30 10.75 22.61
CA GLN A 15 1.55 10.86 21.84
C GLN A 15 1.39 10.29 20.43
N ILE A 16 0.61 9.21 20.27
CA ILE A 16 0.26 8.66 18.96
C ILE A 16 -0.57 9.69 18.15
N GLN A 17 -1.57 10.33 18.77
CA GLN A 17 -2.38 11.35 18.08
C GLN A 17 -1.57 12.60 17.71
N GLN A 18 -0.63 13.03 18.55
CA GLN A 18 0.28 14.14 18.26
C GLN A 18 1.20 13.80 17.08
N LEU A 19 1.75 12.58 17.04
CA LEU A 19 2.58 12.11 15.93
C LEU A 19 1.81 12.05 14.62
N VAL A 20 0.60 11.48 14.63
CA VAL A 20 -0.29 11.42 13.45
C VAL A 20 -0.62 12.83 12.94
N THR A 21 -0.89 13.77 13.85
CA THR A 21 -1.18 15.17 13.50
C THR A 21 0.04 15.84 12.87
N PHE A 22 1.22 15.65 13.43
CA PHE A 22 2.48 16.18 12.90
C PHE A 22 2.76 15.68 11.47
N ILE A 23 2.62 14.37 11.22
CA ILE A 23 2.82 13.76 9.89
C ILE A 23 1.84 14.34 8.86
N ARG A 24 0.56 14.53 9.21
CA ARG A 24 -0.44 15.13 8.30
C ARG A 24 -0.09 16.57 7.94
N LYS A 25 0.45 17.34 8.89
CA LYS A 25 0.86 18.73 8.68
C LYS A 25 2.03 18.82 7.70
N LEU A 26 3.04 17.96 7.82
CA LEU A 26 4.18 17.92 6.90
C LEU A 26 3.76 17.67 5.44
N ARG A 27 2.71 16.88 5.19
CA ARG A 27 2.18 16.65 3.84
C ARG A 27 1.42 17.86 3.25
N SER A 28 1.01 18.81 4.08
CA SER A 28 0.19 19.94 3.65
C SER A 28 1.01 21.12 3.15
N ASP A 29 2.32 21.13 3.41
CA ASP A 29 3.21 22.25 3.07
C ASP A 29 3.74 22.19 1.61
N GLU A 30 3.37 21.18 0.82
CA GLU A 30 3.81 20.99 -0.58
C GLU A 30 2.67 21.15 -1.61
N VAL A 31 1.77 22.11 -1.39
CA VAL A 31 0.78 22.51 -2.40
C VAL A 31 1.48 23.37 -3.45
N LEU A 32 1.95 22.72 -4.52
CA LEU A 32 2.25 23.39 -5.79
C LEU A 32 0.95 24.04 -6.27
N THR A 33 0.89 25.37 -6.22
CA THR A 33 -0.20 26.15 -6.80
C THR A 33 -0.04 26.19 -8.33
N PRO A 34 -0.96 25.63 -9.12
CA PRO A 34 -0.98 25.92 -10.55
C PRO A 34 -1.50 27.35 -10.74
N THR A 35 -0.62 28.25 -11.21
CA THR A 35 -1.01 29.58 -11.69
C THR A 35 -1.75 29.39 -13.02
N ALA A 36 -3.08 29.46 -13.00
CA ALA A 36 -3.90 29.38 -14.20
C ALA A 36 -3.92 30.73 -14.94
N THR A 37 -3.47 30.72 -16.20
CA THR A 37 -3.67 31.81 -17.17
C THR A 37 -4.95 31.50 -17.96
N PRO A 38 -5.90 32.44 -18.18
CA PRO A 38 -7.10 32.14 -18.95
C PRO A 38 -6.88 32.45 -20.44
N SER A 39 -6.93 31.44 -21.30
CA SER A 39 -7.41 31.57 -22.69
C SER A 39 -7.31 30.26 -23.46
N ALA A 40 -8.47 29.67 -23.74
CA ALA A 40 -8.93 29.24 -25.06
C ALA A 40 -10.12 28.29 -24.82
N ILE A 41 -11.27 28.62 -25.40
CA ILE A 41 -12.45 27.75 -25.43
C ILE A 41 -12.10 26.59 -26.36
N ALA A 42 -11.67 25.48 -25.77
CA ALA A 42 -11.68 24.17 -26.39
C ALA A 42 -12.84 23.39 -25.76
N THR A 43 -13.74 22.90 -26.60
CA THR A 43 -14.79 21.95 -26.23
C THR A 43 -14.15 20.80 -25.45
N PRO A 44 -14.60 20.47 -24.22
CA PRO A 44 -14.04 19.35 -23.49
C PRO A 44 -14.47 18.07 -24.21
N VAL A 45 -13.52 17.41 -24.87
CA VAL A 45 -13.64 15.97 -25.08
C VAL A 45 -13.45 15.38 -23.69
N GLU A 46 -14.55 14.94 -23.07
CA GLU A 46 -14.50 14.14 -21.84
C GLU A 46 -13.73 12.85 -22.13
N THR A 47 -12.41 12.93 -21.99
CA THR A 47 -11.58 11.74 -21.81
C THR A 47 -11.91 11.24 -20.42
N SER A 48 -12.88 10.32 -20.36
CA SER A 48 -13.16 9.50 -19.19
C SER A 48 -11.82 9.01 -18.64
N ALA A 49 -11.39 9.55 -17.50
CA ALA A 49 -10.24 9.00 -16.79
C ALA A 49 -10.49 7.50 -16.56
N PRO A 50 -9.47 6.64 -16.70
CA PRO A 50 -9.63 5.23 -16.41
C PRO A 50 -10.20 5.08 -15.00
N ALA A 51 -11.19 4.20 -14.85
CA ALA A 51 -11.83 3.98 -13.56
C ALA A 51 -10.78 3.54 -12.53
N ALA A 52 -10.86 4.10 -11.32
CA ALA A 52 -9.96 3.75 -10.23
C ALA A 52 -10.02 2.24 -9.93
N LEU A 53 -8.88 1.68 -9.52
CA LEU A 53 -8.79 0.27 -9.14
C LEU A 53 -9.47 0.04 -7.78
N SER A 54 -10.16 -1.08 -7.68
CA SER A 54 -10.88 -1.50 -6.47
C SER A 54 -10.38 -2.88 -6.03
N PHE A 55 -10.39 -3.12 -4.72
CA PHE A 55 -9.98 -4.40 -4.17
C PHE A 55 -10.88 -5.51 -4.70
N ASP A 56 -12.19 -5.36 -4.56
CA ASP A 56 -13.15 -6.43 -4.87
C ASP A 56 -13.15 -6.80 -6.35
N ARG A 57 -13.01 -5.80 -7.25
CA ARG A 57 -13.05 -6.01 -8.70
C ARG A 57 -11.72 -6.46 -9.27
N ASP A 58 -10.62 -5.81 -8.89
CA ASP A 58 -9.35 -5.93 -9.62
C ASP A 58 -8.29 -6.72 -8.85
N ILE A 59 -8.29 -6.62 -7.52
CA ILE A 59 -7.19 -7.18 -6.69
C ILE A 59 -7.53 -8.55 -6.14
N LEU A 60 -8.74 -8.73 -5.61
CA LEU A 60 -9.20 -9.98 -5.03
C LEU A 60 -9.07 -11.15 -6.02
N PRO A 61 -9.40 -11.02 -7.32
CA PRO A 61 -9.19 -12.11 -8.28
C PRO A 61 -7.71 -12.48 -8.45
N VAL A 62 -6.80 -11.50 -8.43
CA VAL A 62 -5.35 -11.74 -8.53
C VAL A 62 -4.84 -12.43 -7.27
N LEU A 63 -5.23 -11.96 -6.09
CA LEU A 63 -4.84 -12.58 -4.82
C LEU A 63 -5.38 -14.01 -4.70
N ALA A 64 -6.63 -14.24 -5.13
CA ALA A 64 -7.23 -15.56 -5.16
C ALA A 64 -6.45 -16.53 -6.06
N ALA A 65 -6.02 -16.07 -7.24
CA ALA A 65 -5.31 -16.89 -8.22
C ALA A 65 -3.83 -17.13 -7.87
N ARG A 66 -3.17 -16.17 -7.21
CA ARG A 66 -1.71 -16.15 -7.05
C ARG A 66 -1.21 -16.32 -5.63
N CYS A 67 -2.01 -15.94 -4.63
CA CYS A 67 -1.55 -15.81 -3.25
C CYS A 67 -2.29 -16.76 -2.30
N ASN A 68 -3.62 -16.84 -2.43
CA ASN A 68 -4.50 -17.42 -1.40
C ASN A 68 -4.43 -18.96 -1.29
N MET A 69 -3.61 -19.62 -2.10
CA MET A 69 -3.31 -21.05 -1.94
C MET A 69 -2.34 -21.29 -0.77
N CYS A 70 -1.38 -20.40 -0.56
CA CYS A 70 -0.40 -20.49 0.52
C CYS A 70 -0.62 -19.43 1.61
N HIS A 71 -1.13 -18.27 1.21
CA HIS A 71 -1.61 -17.20 2.08
C HIS A 71 -3.12 -17.35 2.31
N GLY A 72 -3.68 -16.82 3.39
CA GLY A 72 -5.08 -17.04 3.77
C GLY A 72 -5.23 -17.30 5.27
N ALA A 73 -6.34 -17.91 5.67
CA ALA A 73 -6.67 -18.13 7.09
C ALA A 73 -5.59 -18.89 7.90
N SER A 74 -4.73 -19.65 7.23
CA SER A 74 -3.62 -20.40 7.86
C SER A 74 -2.24 -19.96 7.39
N GLY A 75 -2.13 -18.86 6.63
CA GLY A 75 -0.99 -18.54 5.78
C GLY A 75 -0.16 -17.30 6.16
N GLY A 76 -0.12 -16.91 7.44
CA GLY A 76 0.67 -15.78 7.97
C GLY A 76 0.16 -14.39 7.59
N TRP A 77 -0.29 -14.21 6.34
CA TRP A 77 -1.04 -13.07 5.80
C TRP A 77 -2.27 -13.60 5.05
N ASP A 78 -3.39 -12.90 5.11
CA ASP A 78 -4.68 -13.33 4.56
C ASP A 78 -5.24 -12.31 3.56
N GLY A 79 -5.15 -12.63 2.26
CA GLY A 79 -5.68 -11.83 1.15
C GLY A 79 -7.10 -12.21 0.73
N THR A 80 -7.88 -12.93 1.55
CA THR A 80 -9.23 -13.42 1.17
C THR A 80 -10.34 -12.38 1.30
N SER A 81 -10.11 -11.28 2.01
CA SER A 81 -10.99 -10.11 2.05
C SER A 81 -10.17 -8.83 2.19
N TYR A 82 -10.79 -7.69 1.90
CA TYR A 82 -10.13 -6.39 2.02
C TYR A 82 -9.63 -6.15 3.45
N GLU A 83 -10.50 -6.36 4.45
CA GLU A 83 -10.18 -6.11 5.85
C GLU A 83 -8.99 -6.95 6.31
N LYS A 84 -8.95 -8.22 5.89
CA LYS A 84 -7.87 -9.14 6.23
C LYS A 84 -6.57 -8.81 5.51
N ALA A 85 -6.65 -8.45 4.23
CA ALA A 85 -5.47 -8.07 3.45
C ALA A 85 -4.76 -6.87 4.07
N MET A 86 -5.54 -5.94 4.62
CA MET A 86 -5.05 -4.71 5.24
C MET A 86 -4.58 -4.88 6.70
N SER A 87 -5.11 -5.87 7.44
CA SER A 87 -4.90 -5.97 8.90
C SER A 87 -4.11 -7.20 9.38
N THR A 88 -3.94 -8.21 8.54
CA THR A 88 -3.21 -9.45 8.92
C THR A 88 -1.76 -9.42 8.44
N GLY A 89 -0.96 -10.40 8.86
CA GLY A 89 0.48 -10.44 8.59
C GLY A 89 1.30 -10.44 9.88
N GLU A 90 2.26 -11.35 10.00
CA GLU A 90 3.24 -11.32 11.11
C GLU A 90 4.03 -10.00 11.17
N ASN A 91 4.14 -9.31 10.03
CA ASN A 91 4.82 -8.02 9.89
C ASN A 91 3.84 -6.95 9.36
N ALA A 92 2.61 -6.95 9.86
CA ALA A 92 1.63 -5.91 9.50
C ALA A 92 2.12 -4.50 9.90
N PRO A 93 1.79 -3.45 9.14
CA PRO A 93 0.93 -3.47 7.95
C PRO A 93 1.66 -4.01 6.71
N VAL A 94 1.04 -4.98 6.03
CA VAL A 94 1.58 -5.55 4.77
C VAL A 94 1.35 -4.60 3.58
N ILE A 95 0.29 -3.78 3.66
CA ILE A 95 -0.12 -2.81 2.64
C ILE A 95 -0.25 -1.44 3.32
N ILE A 96 0.40 -0.43 2.74
CA ILE A 96 0.31 0.97 3.18
C ILE A 96 -0.35 1.78 2.05
N PRO A 97 -1.60 2.25 2.23
CA PRO A 97 -2.30 3.05 1.23
C PRO A 97 -1.50 4.27 0.78
N GLY A 98 -1.28 4.38 -0.53
CA GLY A 98 -0.56 5.50 -1.16
C GLY A 98 0.96 5.40 -1.12
N ASP A 99 1.53 4.35 -0.52
CA ASP A 99 2.97 4.19 -0.35
C ASP A 99 3.45 2.82 -0.83
N ILE A 100 3.88 2.77 -2.09
CA ILE A 100 4.41 1.54 -2.69
C ILE A 100 5.70 1.12 -1.98
N ASP A 101 6.63 2.06 -1.78
CA ASP A 101 8.00 1.74 -1.38
C ASP A 101 8.06 1.16 0.04
N ASN A 102 7.14 1.58 0.91
CA ASN A 102 7.04 1.07 2.28
C ASN A 102 6.01 -0.06 2.45
N SER A 103 5.25 -0.40 1.41
CA SER A 103 4.34 -1.55 1.44
C SER A 103 5.11 -2.86 1.31
N LEU A 104 5.08 -3.71 2.35
CA LEU A 104 5.77 -5.00 2.34
C LEU A 104 5.32 -5.89 1.17
N LEU A 105 4.03 -5.87 0.81
CA LEU A 105 3.52 -6.59 -0.37
C LEU A 105 4.26 -6.17 -1.64
N ALA A 106 4.39 -4.86 -1.88
CA ALA A 106 5.07 -4.33 -3.04
C ALA A 106 6.56 -4.70 -3.05
N GLN A 107 7.23 -4.54 -1.90
CA GLN A 107 8.64 -4.91 -1.76
C GLN A 107 8.87 -6.38 -2.10
N LYS A 108 8.02 -7.28 -1.60
CA LYS A 108 8.08 -8.73 -1.84
C LYS A 108 7.87 -9.11 -3.29
N LEU A 109 6.99 -8.41 -4.01
CA LEU A 109 6.74 -8.62 -5.44
C LEU A 109 7.87 -8.07 -6.31
N LEU A 110 8.49 -6.96 -5.91
CA LEU A 110 9.56 -6.29 -6.64
C LEU A 110 10.96 -6.82 -6.33
N GLY A 111 11.12 -7.59 -5.25
CA GLY A 111 12.42 -8.10 -4.82
C GLY A 111 13.26 -7.08 -4.07
N THR A 112 12.65 -6.03 -3.54
CA THR A 112 13.32 -4.94 -2.80
C THR A 112 13.21 -5.10 -1.28
N GLN A 113 12.58 -6.17 -0.80
CA GLN A 113 12.41 -6.44 0.63
C GLN A 113 13.75 -6.63 1.35
N THR A 114 13.83 -6.16 2.59
CA THR A 114 14.99 -6.35 3.48
C THR A 114 14.93 -7.65 4.27
N LEU A 115 13.74 -8.23 4.45
CA LEU A 115 13.52 -9.46 5.22
C LEU A 115 12.76 -10.51 4.40
N GLY A 116 13.16 -11.77 4.54
CA GLY A 116 12.58 -12.92 3.83
C GLY A 116 12.85 -12.93 2.32
N ALA A 117 12.17 -13.81 1.59
CA ALA A 117 12.36 -13.99 0.15
C ALA A 117 11.36 -13.18 -0.71
N LEU A 118 11.64 -13.11 -2.01
CA LEU A 118 10.72 -12.69 -3.07
C LEU A 118 9.44 -13.54 -3.03
N MET A 119 8.29 -12.94 -3.33
CA MET A 119 7.03 -13.67 -3.50
C MET A 119 6.49 -13.54 -4.93
N PRO A 120 5.84 -14.60 -5.47
CA PRO A 120 5.74 -15.94 -4.88
C PRO A 120 7.04 -16.76 -5.03
N PRO A 121 7.23 -17.82 -4.24
CA PRO A 121 8.45 -18.63 -4.26
C PRO A 121 8.66 -19.38 -5.58
N ALA A 122 7.57 -19.61 -6.34
CA ALA A 122 7.61 -20.23 -7.65
C ALA A 122 8.22 -19.33 -8.76
N GLY A 123 8.47 -18.05 -8.45
CA GLY A 123 9.04 -17.08 -9.38
C GLY A 123 8.16 -15.84 -9.52
N LYS A 124 8.70 -14.81 -10.16
CA LYS A 124 8.04 -13.52 -10.34
C LYS A 124 6.73 -13.67 -11.13
N LEU A 125 5.67 -12.96 -10.68
CA LEU A 125 4.40 -12.87 -11.40
C LEU A 125 4.55 -12.12 -12.75
N PRO A 126 3.59 -12.26 -13.67
CA PRO A 126 3.53 -11.39 -14.85
C PRO A 126 3.52 -9.91 -14.45
N ASP A 127 4.30 -9.09 -15.16
CA ASP A 127 4.46 -7.67 -14.84
C ASP A 127 3.12 -6.92 -14.79
N ALA A 128 2.15 -7.30 -15.62
CA ALA A 128 0.82 -6.72 -15.63
C ALA A 128 0.05 -6.94 -14.31
N GLU A 129 0.17 -8.13 -13.71
CA GLU A 129 -0.49 -8.45 -12.43
C GLU A 129 0.19 -7.71 -11.27
N ILE A 130 1.53 -7.62 -11.30
CA ILE A 130 2.28 -6.81 -10.33
C ILE A 130 1.83 -5.36 -10.43
N GLN A 131 1.78 -4.80 -11.65
CA GLN A 131 1.44 -3.41 -11.86
C GLN A 131 0.02 -3.06 -11.41
N ILE A 132 -0.94 -3.99 -11.54
CA ILE A 132 -2.30 -3.77 -11.05
C ILE A 132 -2.32 -3.60 -9.52
N ILE A 133 -1.55 -4.42 -8.80
CA ILE A 133 -1.44 -4.33 -7.34
C ILE A 133 -0.72 -3.02 -6.95
N LEU A 134 0.39 -2.69 -7.60
CA LEU A 134 1.15 -1.47 -7.30
C LEU A 134 0.33 -0.20 -7.56
N ASN A 135 -0.39 -0.15 -8.68
CA ASN A 135 -1.25 0.99 -9.00
C ASN A 135 -2.38 1.14 -7.98
N TRP A 136 -3.01 0.04 -7.57
CA TRP A 136 -4.03 0.06 -6.55
C TRP A 136 -3.49 0.55 -5.20
N ILE A 137 -2.32 0.10 -4.77
CA ILE A 137 -1.65 0.62 -3.56
C ILE A 137 -1.43 2.13 -3.71
N LYS A 138 -0.87 2.57 -4.84
CA LYS A 138 -0.60 4.00 -5.15
C LYS A 138 -1.87 4.85 -5.13
N GLU A 139 -2.99 4.32 -5.60
CA GLU A 139 -4.30 4.99 -5.62
C GLU A 139 -4.99 5.04 -4.24
N GLY A 140 -4.32 4.52 -3.20
CA GLY A 140 -4.80 4.56 -1.82
C GLY A 140 -5.47 3.27 -1.37
N ALA A 141 -5.20 2.14 -2.05
CA ALA A 141 -5.65 0.81 -1.67
C ALA A 141 -7.16 0.75 -1.36
N LYS A 142 -7.99 1.25 -2.28
CA LYS A 142 -9.43 1.38 -2.06
C LYS A 142 -10.16 0.06 -2.23
N GLN A 143 -11.19 -0.18 -1.43
CA GLN A 143 -12.05 -1.35 -1.59
C GLN A 143 -12.87 -1.28 -2.89
#